data_AF-S3L6J5-F1
#
_entry.id   AF-S3L6J5-F1
#
_cell.length_a   1.000
_cell.length_b   1.000
_cell.length_c   1.000
_cell.angle_alpha   90.00
_cell.angle_beta   90.00
_cell.angle_gamma   90.00
#
_symmetry.space_group_name_H-M   'P 1'
#
loop_
_entity.id
_entity.type
_entity.pdbx_description
1 polymer ?
#
loop_
_entity_poly.entity_id
_entity_poly.type
_entity_poly.pdbx_seq_one_letter_code
_entity_poly.pdbx_strand_id
1 'polypeptide(L)'
;MRDGIDLYRSGNYTDALTLFLSLPAPDAQSFDEGSGGFDLAYYIGLCYARLERYDEAVLYLEQVVTGDAVPQRVNQCRFALAVIYSLTGRSRLADFELQQLIAGGYKSAQVYAALAYVEWGKKETSKAVEYYEKALELNPNSPTALNGLGYVLACLGKDLTRSLSLCKRALDMRPDSAAFSDSVGWAYYKLGLTGEAKMYIKKAKESGIKNAEIEEHYAVLFDEDVQ
;
A
#
# COMPACT_ATOMS: atom_id res chain seq x y z
N MET A 1 9.89 24.76 -8.78
CA MET A 1 9.96 23.29 -8.68
C MET A 1 10.66 22.79 -7.40
N ARG A 2 11.93 23.16 -7.15
CA ARG A 2 12.71 22.67 -5.99
C ARG A 2 12.01 22.85 -4.64
N ASP A 3 11.55 24.06 -4.33
CA ASP A 3 10.92 24.37 -3.04
C ASP A 3 9.68 23.51 -2.78
N GLY A 4 8.91 23.19 -3.83
CA GLY A 4 7.75 22.32 -3.72
C GLY A 4 8.14 20.86 -3.44
N ILE A 5 9.26 20.39 -4.00
CA ILE A 5 9.79 19.06 -3.70
C ILE A 5 10.25 18.99 -2.25
N ASP A 6 10.88 20.06 -1.75
CA ASP A 6 11.34 20.12 -0.35
C ASP A 6 10.15 20.16 0.62
N LEU A 7 9.07 20.90 0.30
CA LEU A 7 7.80 20.86 1.03
C LEU A 7 7.16 19.45 1.00
N TYR A 8 7.16 18.79 -0.15
CA TYR A 8 6.64 17.42 -0.26
C TYR A 8 7.44 16.45 0.63
N ARG A 9 8.77 16.56 0.61
CA ARG A 9 9.67 15.70 1.41
C ARG A 9 9.54 15.93 2.91
N SER A 10 9.19 17.14 3.34
CA SER A 10 8.91 17.45 4.75
C SER A 10 7.49 17.07 5.20
N GLY A 11 6.69 16.48 4.30
CA GLY A 11 5.31 16.07 4.59
C GLY A 11 4.29 17.20 4.49
N ASN A 12 4.69 18.39 4.05
CA ASN A 12 3.80 19.54 3.90
C ASN A 12 3.13 19.52 2.51
N TYR A 13 2.25 18.54 2.31
CA TYR A 13 1.66 18.23 1.01
C TYR A 13 0.73 19.31 0.48
N THR A 14 0.02 20.03 1.35
CA THR A 14 -0.90 21.13 0.96
C THR A 14 -0.13 22.31 0.40
N ASP A 15 0.94 22.73 1.07
CA ASP A 15 1.77 23.85 0.61
C ASP A 15 2.55 23.45 -0.65
N ALA A 16 3.07 22.22 -0.69
CA ALA A 16 3.70 21.67 -1.89
C ALA A 16 2.74 21.70 -3.08
N LEU A 17 1.52 21.22 -2.90
CA LEU A 17 0.48 21.21 -3.94
C LEU A 17 0.15 22.64 -4.41
N THR A 18 -0.03 23.57 -3.49
CA THR A 18 -0.33 24.97 -3.80
C THR A 18 0.79 25.60 -4.63
N LEU A 19 2.05 25.33 -4.26
CA LEU A 19 3.20 25.80 -5.02
C LEU A 19 3.27 25.14 -6.40
N PHE A 20 3.04 23.84 -6.52
CA PHE A 20 3.09 23.16 -7.81
C PHE A 20 2.00 23.65 -8.77
N LEU A 21 0.78 23.89 -8.28
CA LEU A 21 -0.33 24.40 -9.10
C LEU A 21 -0.15 25.87 -9.53
N SER A 22 0.73 26.64 -8.87
CA SER A 22 1.04 28.01 -9.27
C SER A 22 2.16 28.11 -10.30
N LEU A 23 2.89 27.02 -10.55
CA LEU A 23 3.89 26.96 -11.62
C LEU A 23 3.17 26.96 -12.97
N PRO A 24 3.72 27.66 -13.98
CA PRO A 24 3.14 27.63 -15.32
C PRO A 24 3.07 26.19 -15.82
N ALA A 25 1.95 25.84 -16.47
CA ALA A 25 1.85 24.59 -17.19
C ALA A 25 3.02 24.54 -18.19
N PRO A 26 3.67 23.38 -18.38
CA PRO A 26 4.72 23.26 -19.39
C PRO A 26 4.13 23.67 -20.73
N ASP A 27 4.70 24.68 -21.39
CA ASP A 27 4.21 25.08 -22.71
C ASP A 27 4.30 23.87 -23.63
N ALA A 28 3.23 23.56 -24.36
CA ALA A 28 3.20 22.43 -25.29
C ALA A 28 4.28 22.51 -26.39
N GLN A 29 4.94 23.67 -26.54
CA GLN A 29 6.06 23.91 -27.45
C GLN A 29 7.43 23.94 -26.75
N SER A 30 7.48 23.94 -25.42
CA SER A 30 8.69 23.87 -24.61
C SER A 30 8.80 22.52 -23.89
N PHE A 31 8.31 21.44 -24.51
CA PHE A 31 8.85 20.10 -24.26
C PHE A 31 10.30 20.11 -24.74
N ASP A 32 11.16 20.81 -24.01
CA ASP A 32 12.57 20.52 -24.00
C ASP A 32 12.69 19.03 -23.65
N GLU A 33 13.57 18.31 -24.34
CA GLU A 33 13.65 16.84 -24.35
C GLU A 33 13.93 16.21 -22.96
N GLY A 34 13.93 17.00 -21.88
CA GLY A 34 14.04 16.57 -20.49
C GLY A 34 12.74 16.74 -19.71
N SER A 35 12.14 15.60 -19.32
CA SER A 35 11.27 15.22 -18.18
C SER A 35 10.43 16.23 -17.34
N GLY A 36 10.66 17.55 -17.40
CA GLY A 36 10.18 18.56 -16.46
C GLY A 36 8.66 18.72 -16.38
N GLY A 37 7.94 18.51 -17.49
CA GLY A 37 6.48 18.56 -17.48
C GLY A 37 5.83 17.38 -16.76
N PHE A 38 6.37 16.18 -16.97
CA PHE A 38 5.96 14.98 -16.23
C PHE A 38 6.46 14.99 -14.79
N ASP A 39 7.56 15.70 -14.50
CA ASP A 39 7.98 16.02 -13.13
C ASP A 39 6.90 16.72 -12.34
N LEU A 40 6.36 17.80 -12.88
CA LEU A 40 5.33 18.56 -12.20
C LEU A 40 4.06 17.73 -11.98
N ALA A 41 3.55 17.07 -13.02
CA ALA A 41 2.35 16.23 -12.93
C ALA A 41 2.52 15.09 -11.90
N TYR A 42 3.68 14.45 -11.89
CA TYR A 42 4.01 13.41 -10.91
C TYR A 42 3.90 13.91 -9.47
N TYR A 43 4.54 15.04 -9.14
CA TYR A 43 4.51 15.55 -7.77
C TYR A 43 3.13 16.06 -7.36
N ILE A 44 2.37 16.67 -8.28
CA ILE A 44 0.97 17.05 -8.04
C ILE A 44 0.13 15.81 -7.72
N GLY A 45 0.23 14.77 -8.54
CA GLY A 45 -0.47 13.50 -8.34
C GLY A 45 -0.13 12.86 -6.99
N LEU A 46 1.15 12.87 -6.60
CA LEU A 46 1.58 12.39 -5.28
C LEU A 46 1.05 13.25 -4.13
N CYS A 47 1.03 14.57 -4.24
CA CYS A 47 0.44 15.43 -3.22
C CYS A 47 -1.05 15.13 -3.03
N TYR A 48 -1.83 15.04 -4.11
CA TYR A 48 -3.24 14.66 -4.04
C TYR A 48 -3.41 13.28 -3.38
N ALA A 49 -2.59 12.29 -3.74
CA ALA A 49 -2.65 10.96 -3.15
C ALA A 49 -2.37 10.98 -1.64
N ARG A 50 -1.40 11.79 -1.19
CA ARG A 50 -1.08 11.98 0.24
C ARG A 50 -2.16 12.71 1.02
N LEU A 51 -2.96 13.51 0.34
CA LEU A 51 -4.13 14.21 0.88
C LEU A 51 -5.42 13.38 0.74
N GLU A 52 -5.32 12.11 0.33
CA GLU A 52 -6.45 11.20 0.09
C GLU A 52 -7.47 11.69 -0.96
N ARG A 53 -7.05 12.65 -1.80
CA ARG A 53 -7.81 13.19 -2.94
C ARG A 53 -7.55 12.33 -4.18
N TYR A 54 -8.08 11.12 -4.14
CA TYR A 54 -7.70 10.05 -5.06
C TYR A 54 -8.10 10.30 -6.52
N ASP A 55 -9.23 10.95 -6.79
CA ASP A 55 -9.67 11.18 -8.16
C ASP A 55 -8.78 12.20 -8.86
N GLU A 56 -8.41 13.28 -8.16
CA GLU A 56 -7.44 14.24 -8.67
C GLU A 56 -6.05 13.62 -8.81
N ALA A 57 -5.63 12.79 -7.84
CA ALA A 57 -4.35 12.09 -7.93
C ALA A 57 -4.25 11.21 -9.19
N VAL A 58 -5.30 10.45 -9.49
CA VAL A 58 -5.36 9.57 -10.67
C VAL A 58 -5.18 10.38 -11.96
N LEU A 59 -5.85 11.51 -12.11
CA LEU A 59 -5.76 12.35 -13.31
C LEU A 59 -4.31 12.72 -13.65
N TYR A 60 -3.55 13.23 -12.68
CA TYR A 60 -2.18 13.66 -12.92
C TYR A 60 -1.20 12.49 -13.08
N LEU A 61 -1.43 11.37 -12.39
CA LEU A 61 -0.59 10.18 -12.53
C LEU A 61 -0.83 9.48 -13.88
N GLU A 62 -2.07 9.43 -14.38
CA GLU A 62 -2.41 8.90 -15.70
C GLU A 62 -1.78 9.73 -16.82
N GLN A 63 -1.71 11.07 -16.68
CA GLN A 63 -1.00 11.93 -17.62
C GLN A 63 0.47 11.52 -17.78
N VAL A 64 1.14 11.14 -16.69
CA VAL A 64 2.53 10.69 -16.73
C VAL A 64 2.65 9.30 -17.38
N VAL A 65 1.70 8.41 -17.12
CA VAL A 65 1.74 7.02 -17.63
C VAL A 65 1.39 6.94 -19.12
N THR A 66 0.56 7.87 -19.61
CA THR A 66 0.07 7.88 -21.00
C THR A 66 0.86 8.82 -21.92
N GLY A 67 1.73 9.66 -21.35
CA GLY A 67 2.62 10.53 -22.12
C GLY A 67 4.03 9.95 -22.31
N ASP A 68 4.93 10.77 -22.86
CA ASP A 68 6.32 10.40 -23.17
C ASP A 68 7.28 10.54 -21.97
N ALA A 69 6.80 10.22 -20.76
CA ALA A 69 7.63 10.26 -19.56
C ALA A 69 8.70 9.17 -19.57
N VAL A 70 9.84 9.45 -18.91
CA VAL A 70 10.91 8.45 -18.78
C VAL A 70 10.39 7.18 -18.06
N PRO A 71 10.85 5.97 -18.45
CA PRO A 71 10.28 4.71 -17.95
C PRO A 71 10.28 4.57 -16.42
N GLN A 72 11.30 5.09 -15.74
CA GLN A 72 11.39 5.09 -14.28
C GLN A 72 10.20 5.80 -13.64
N ARG A 73 9.79 6.92 -14.26
CA ARG A 73 8.68 7.72 -13.77
C ARG A 73 7.33 7.07 -14.05
N VAL A 74 7.18 6.51 -15.25
CA VAL A 74 6.01 5.70 -15.60
C VAL A 74 5.85 4.58 -14.57
N ASN A 75 6.91 3.85 -14.24
CA ASN A 75 6.86 2.77 -13.25
C ASN A 75 6.44 3.26 -11.86
N GLN A 76 6.95 4.40 -11.40
CA GLN A 76 6.54 5.00 -10.13
C GLN A 76 5.05 5.36 -10.13
N CYS A 77 4.56 5.97 -11.22
CA CYS A 77 3.14 6.33 -11.34
C CYS A 77 2.22 5.13 -11.44
N ARG A 78 2.58 4.09 -12.21
CA ARG A 78 1.79 2.84 -12.27
C ARG A 78 1.66 2.20 -10.89
N PHE A 79 2.74 2.17 -10.11
CA PHE A 79 2.67 1.64 -8.74
C PHE A 79 1.78 2.51 -7.84
N ALA A 80 1.89 3.84 -7.92
CA ALA A 80 1.03 4.75 -7.17
C ALA A 80 -0.46 4.60 -7.55
N LEU A 81 -0.77 4.51 -8.85
CA LEU A 81 -2.11 4.23 -9.35
C LEU A 81 -2.63 2.90 -8.84
N ALA A 82 -1.82 1.84 -8.87
CA ALA A 82 -2.22 0.54 -8.34
C ALA A 82 -2.61 0.59 -6.85
N VAL A 83 -1.84 1.32 -6.04
CA VAL A 83 -2.17 1.54 -4.63
C VAL A 83 -3.48 2.29 -4.48
N ILE A 84 -3.66 3.40 -5.21
CA ILE A 84 -4.89 4.20 -5.16
C ILE A 84 -6.11 3.38 -5.60
N TYR A 85 -6.00 2.63 -6.70
CA TYR A 85 -7.04 1.75 -7.18
C TYR A 85 -7.38 0.64 -6.18
N SER A 86 -6.38 0.11 -5.46
CA SER A 86 -6.62 -0.88 -4.40
C SER A 86 -7.40 -0.26 -3.24
N LEU A 87 -7.00 0.92 -2.77
CA LEU A 87 -7.67 1.64 -1.67
C LEU A 87 -9.10 2.06 -2.01
N THR A 88 -9.38 2.32 -3.28
CA THR A 88 -10.70 2.74 -3.78
C THR A 88 -11.55 1.58 -4.31
N GLY A 89 -11.15 0.32 -4.05
CA GLY A 89 -11.91 -0.87 -4.44
C GLY A 89 -11.92 -1.19 -5.94
N ARG A 90 -11.09 -0.49 -6.74
CA ARG A 90 -10.93 -0.68 -8.19
C ARG A 90 -9.91 -1.79 -8.50
N SER A 91 -10.11 -2.97 -7.93
CA SER A 91 -9.12 -4.07 -7.95
C SER A 91 -8.69 -4.54 -9.34
N ARG A 92 -9.56 -4.41 -10.36
CA ARG A 92 -9.20 -4.75 -11.75
C ARG A 92 -8.19 -3.78 -12.35
N LEU A 93 -8.33 -2.48 -12.07
CA LEU A 93 -7.39 -1.46 -12.53
C LEU A 93 -6.07 -1.57 -11.76
N ALA A 94 -6.13 -1.86 -10.45
CA ALA A 94 -4.94 -2.11 -9.65
C ALA A 94 -4.10 -3.27 -10.20
N ASP A 95 -4.74 -4.41 -10.47
CA ASP A 95 -4.08 -5.56 -11.08
C ASP A 95 -3.50 -5.21 -12.46
N PHE A 96 -4.26 -4.54 -13.33
CA PHE A 96 -3.77 -4.12 -14.64
C PHE A 96 -2.46 -3.33 -14.54
N GLU A 97 -2.41 -2.30 -13.68
CA GLU A 97 -1.20 -1.47 -13.52
C GLU A 97 0.00 -2.27 -13.00
N LEU A 98 -0.23 -3.20 -12.06
CA LEU A 98 0.83 -4.05 -11.52
C LEU A 98 1.33 -5.09 -12.55
N GLN A 99 0.44 -5.63 -13.38
CA GLN A 99 0.82 -6.52 -14.48
C GLN A 99 1.64 -5.77 -15.54
N GLN A 100 1.31 -4.52 -15.85
CA GLN A 100 2.10 -3.67 -16.74
C GLN A 100 3.52 -3.44 -16.20
N LEU A 101 3.67 -3.22 -14.88
CA LEU A 101 5.00 -3.12 -14.26
C LEU A 101 5.83 -4.41 -14.47
N ILE A 102 5.24 -5.57 -14.22
CA ILE A 102 5.92 -6.86 -14.41
C ILE A 102 6.29 -7.10 -15.87
N ALA A 103 5.37 -6.81 -16.79
CA ALA A 103 5.59 -6.94 -18.23
C ALA A 103 6.73 -6.03 -18.73
N GLY A 104 6.82 -4.81 -18.18
CA GLY A 104 7.91 -3.86 -18.42
C GLY A 104 9.22 -4.21 -17.68
N GLY A 105 9.29 -5.34 -16.97
CA GLY A 105 10.48 -5.80 -16.25
C GLY A 105 10.68 -5.20 -14.86
N TYR A 106 9.77 -4.33 -14.39
CA TYR A 106 9.82 -3.77 -13.04
C TYR A 106 9.25 -4.77 -12.02
N LYS A 107 10.08 -5.75 -11.67
CA LYS A 107 9.75 -6.84 -10.74
C LYS A 107 10.40 -6.59 -9.38
N SER A 108 9.63 -6.13 -8.42
CA SER A 108 10.10 -5.88 -7.06
C SER A 108 9.22 -6.56 -6.01
N ALA A 109 9.75 -6.72 -4.81
CA ALA A 109 8.99 -7.25 -3.67
C ALA A 109 7.72 -6.42 -3.40
N GLN A 110 7.78 -5.09 -3.59
CA GLN A 110 6.61 -4.22 -3.40
C GLN A 110 5.52 -4.49 -4.45
N VAL A 111 5.90 -4.69 -5.71
CA VAL A 111 4.95 -4.99 -6.80
C VAL A 111 4.25 -6.33 -6.54
N TYR A 112 5.01 -7.37 -6.20
CA TYR A 112 4.42 -8.68 -5.90
C TYR A 112 3.56 -8.67 -4.63
N ALA A 113 3.98 -7.96 -3.57
CA ALA A 113 3.15 -7.82 -2.37
C ALA A 113 1.83 -7.06 -2.64
N ALA A 114 1.86 -6.05 -3.53
CA ALA A 114 0.65 -5.34 -3.95
C ALA A 114 -0.27 -6.24 -4.78
N LEU A 115 0.27 -7.04 -5.71
CA LEU A 115 -0.52 -8.03 -6.46
C LEU A 115 -1.16 -9.05 -5.54
N ALA A 116 -0.40 -9.54 -4.56
CA ALA A 116 -0.90 -10.48 -3.58
C ALA A 116 -2.10 -9.90 -2.79
N TYR A 117 -2.01 -8.64 -2.37
CA TYR A 117 -3.10 -7.93 -1.71
C TYR A 117 -4.34 -7.81 -2.63
N VAL A 118 -4.14 -7.47 -3.90
CA VAL A 118 -5.22 -7.36 -4.88
C VAL A 118 -5.90 -8.71 -5.12
N GLU A 119 -5.12 -9.78 -5.30
CA GLU A 119 -5.66 -11.14 -5.48
C GLU A 119 -6.37 -11.66 -4.23
N TRP A 120 -5.87 -11.31 -3.04
CA TRP A 120 -6.56 -11.60 -1.78
C TRP A 120 -7.94 -10.95 -1.74
N GLY A 121 -8.04 -9.66 -2.08
CA GLY A 121 -9.32 -8.94 -2.17
C GLY A 121 -10.28 -9.52 -3.22
N LYS A 122 -9.75 -10.12 -4.31
CA LYS A 122 -10.53 -10.86 -5.31
C LYS A 122 -10.93 -12.27 -4.85
N LYS A 123 -10.52 -12.69 -3.65
CA LYS A 123 -10.68 -14.06 -3.10
C LYS A 123 -9.90 -15.13 -3.86
N GLU A 124 -8.89 -14.73 -4.64
CA GLU A 124 -7.97 -15.61 -5.36
C GLU A 124 -6.81 -16.03 -4.44
N THR A 125 -7.15 -16.74 -3.36
CA THR A 125 -6.25 -17.04 -2.25
C THR A 125 -4.94 -17.71 -2.65
N SER A 126 -4.97 -18.68 -3.56
CA SER A 126 -3.74 -19.39 -3.97
C SER A 126 -2.75 -18.45 -4.64
N LYS A 127 -3.24 -17.52 -5.49
CA LYS A 127 -2.39 -16.51 -6.14
C LYS A 127 -1.86 -15.48 -5.15
N ALA A 128 -2.68 -15.09 -4.17
CA ALA A 128 -2.24 -14.18 -3.11
C ALA A 128 -1.03 -14.76 -2.35
N VAL A 129 -1.10 -16.03 -1.94
CA VAL A 129 0.01 -16.71 -1.28
C VAL A 129 1.23 -16.79 -2.20
N GLU A 130 1.06 -17.23 -3.45
CA GLU A 130 2.17 -17.32 -4.43
C GLU A 130 2.89 -15.98 -4.61
N TYR A 131 2.14 -14.88 -4.78
CA TYR A 131 2.73 -13.56 -4.95
C TYR A 131 3.40 -13.04 -3.68
N TYR A 132 2.86 -13.31 -2.50
CA TYR A 132 3.54 -12.94 -1.26
C TYR A 132 4.84 -13.73 -1.07
N GLU A 133 4.85 -15.03 -1.35
CA GLU A 133 6.08 -15.85 -1.31
C GLU A 133 7.13 -15.30 -2.28
N LYS A 134 6.72 -14.98 -3.52
CA LYS A 134 7.60 -14.35 -4.50
C LYS A 134 8.13 -12.99 -4.06
N ALA A 135 7.32 -12.20 -3.37
CA ALA A 135 7.78 -10.95 -2.77
C ALA A 135 8.87 -11.19 -1.72
N LEU A 136 8.74 -12.25 -0.91
CA LEU A 136 9.72 -12.64 0.11
C LEU A 136 10.97 -13.31 -0.49
N GLU A 137 10.88 -13.98 -1.63
CA GLU A 137 12.05 -14.44 -2.40
C GLU A 137 12.91 -13.27 -2.84
N LEU A 138 12.29 -12.19 -3.34
CA LEU A 138 13.01 -10.98 -3.77
C LEU A 138 13.51 -10.14 -2.60
N ASN A 139 12.74 -10.06 -1.51
CA ASN A 139 13.14 -9.37 -0.30
C ASN A 139 12.60 -10.11 0.94
N PRO A 140 13.43 -10.96 1.58
CA PRO A 140 13.04 -11.74 2.76
C PRO A 140 12.64 -10.90 3.99
N ASN A 141 12.95 -9.60 3.97
CA ASN A 141 12.70 -8.65 5.04
C ASN A 141 11.72 -7.54 4.62
N SER A 142 10.89 -7.79 3.60
CA SER A 142 9.80 -6.87 3.24
C SER A 142 8.71 -6.89 4.31
N PRO A 143 8.52 -5.83 5.14
CA PRO A 143 7.55 -5.87 6.22
C PRO A 143 6.11 -6.06 5.71
N THR A 144 5.78 -5.45 4.57
CA THR A 144 4.48 -5.58 3.93
C THR A 144 4.21 -7.01 3.43
N ALA A 145 5.20 -7.68 2.85
CA ALA A 145 5.03 -9.05 2.38
C ALA A 145 4.98 -10.05 3.55
N LEU A 146 5.82 -9.85 4.58
CA LEU A 146 5.79 -10.64 5.80
C LEU A 146 4.42 -10.56 6.48
N ASN A 147 3.91 -9.34 6.69
CA ASN A 147 2.61 -9.14 7.31
C ASN A 147 1.49 -9.70 6.44
N GLY A 148 1.50 -9.40 5.13
CA GLY A 148 0.45 -9.84 4.20
C GLY A 148 0.35 -11.36 4.13
N LEU A 149 1.47 -12.07 3.98
CA LEU A 149 1.48 -13.53 3.99
C LEU A 149 1.00 -14.08 5.34
N GLY A 150 1.55 -13.54 6.43
CA GLY A 150 1.19 -13.97 7.77
C GLY A 150 -0.31 -13.81 8.04
N TYR A 151 -0.87 -12.66 7.69
CA TYR A 151 -2.30 -12.38 7.82
C TYR A 151 -3.17 -13.33 6.98
N VAL A 152 -2.83 -13.53 5.70
CA VAL A 152 -3.55 -14.47 4.84
C VAL A 152 -3.53 -15.89 5.42
N LEU A 153 -2.37 -16.35 5.91
CA LEU A 153 -2.25 -17.66 6.55
C LEU A 153 -3.14 -17.78 7.81
N ALA A 154 -3.20 -16.75 8.64
CA ALA A 154 -4.10 -16.70 9.81
C ALA A 154 -5.57 -16.80 9.40
N CYS A 155 -6.00 -16.00 8.43
CA CYS A 155 -7.38 -16.01 7.93
C CYS A 155 -7.79 -17.38 7.39
N LEU A 156 -6.87 -18.11 6.76
CA LEU A 156 -7.11 -19.45 6.23
C LEU A 156 -6.99 -20.57 7.28
N GLY A 157 -6.54 -20.27 8.49
CA GLY A 157 -6.25 -21.30 9.49
C GLY A 157 -5.09 -22.22 9.10
N LYS A 158 -4.19 -21.76 8.23
CA LYS A 158 -3.10 -22.58 7.67
C LYS A 158 -1.77 -22.15 8.26
N ASP A 159 -0.98 -23.13 8.70
CA ASP A 159 0.38 -22.93 9.23
C ASP A 159 0.46 -21.74 10.20
N LEU A 160 -0.38 -21.79 11.24
CA LEU A 160 -0.59 -20.68 12.18
C LEU A 160 0.68 -20.29 12.94
N THR A 161 1.60 -21.24 13.16
CA THR A 161 2.91 -20.95 13.75
C THR A 161 3.76 -20.09 12.82
N ARG A 162 3.80 -20.41 11.51
CA ARG A 162 4.47 -19.58 10.52
C ARG A 162 3.79 -18.22 10.36
N SER A 163 2.46 -18.20 10.32
CA SER A 163 1.67 -16.97 10.29
C SER A 163 2.09 -16.00 11.39
N LEU A 164 2.06 -16.45 12.65
CA LEU A 164 2.45 -15.63 13.79
C LEU A 164 3.90 -15.16 13.70
N SER A 165 4.82 -16.04 13.28
CA SER A 165 6.23 -15.70 13.10
C SER A 165 6.42 -14.58 12.08
N LEU A 166 5.74 -14.67 10.93
CA LEU A 166 5.81 -13.66 9.87
C LEU A 166 5.23 -12.32 10.32
N CYS A 167 4.03 -12.32 10.92
CA CYS A 167 3.39 -11.11 11.44
C CYS A 167 4.27 -10.42 12.51
N LYS A 168 4.86 -11.19 13.43
CA LYS A 168 5.76 -10.63 14.46
C LYS A 168 6.99 -9.99 13.86
N ARG A 169 7.67 -10.66 12.92
CA ARG A 169 8.82 -10.06 12.22
C ARG A 169 8.47 -8.75 11.52
N ALA A 170 7.29 -8.67 10.91
CA ALA A 170 6.82 -7.43 10.30
C ALA A 170 6.60 -6.32 11.33
N LEU A 171 5.97 -6.65 12.47
CA LEU A 171 5.73 -5.71 13.57
C LEU A 171 7.04 -5.26 14.22
N ASP A 172 8.03 -6.13 14.41
CA ASP A 172 9.34 -5.77 14.97
C ASP A 172 10.07 -4.73 14.09
N MET A 173 9.87 -4.81 12.78
CA MET A 173 10.42 -3.84 11.82
C MET A 173 9.64 -2.51 11.81
N ARG A 174 8.35 -2.52 12.19
CA ARG A 174 7.49 -1.33 12.26
C ARG A 174 6.58 -1.38 13.49
N PRO A 175 7.11 -1.11 14.70
CA PRO A 175 6.40 -1.32 15.97
C PRO A 175 5.12 -0.48 16.15
N ASP A 176 5.01 0.61 15.38
CA ASP A 176 3.93 1.58 15.42
C ASP A 176 2.82 1.29 14.39
N SER A 177 2.96 0.22 13.60
CA SER A 177 1.95 -0.14 12.60
C SER A 177 0.74 -0.82 13.26
N ALA A 178 -0.40 -0.11 13.29
CA ALA A 178 -1.66 -0.65 13.80
C ALA A 178 -2.10 -1.91 13.04
N ALA A 179 -2.00 -1.89 11.70
CA ALA A 179 -2.34 -3.05 10.87
C ALA A 179 -1.47 -4.28 11.17
N PHE A 180 -0.18 -4.09 11.50
CA PHE A 180 0.70 -5.21 11.85
C PHE A 180 0.41 -5.71 13.26
N SER A 181 0.10 -4.81 14.20
CA SER A 181 -0.36 -5.18 15.54
C SER A 181 -1.64 -6.01 15.46
N ASP A 182 -2.60 -5.58 14.65
CA ASP A 182 -3.84 -6.31 14.38
C ASP A 182 -3.57 -7.70 13.78
N SER A 183 -2.73 -7.79 12.75
CA SER A 183 -2.38 -9.07 12.11
C SER A 183 -1.72 -10.06 13.08
N VAL A 184 -0.89 -9.57 14.02
CA VAL A 184 -0.32 -10.40 15.10
C VAL A 184 -1.42 -10.87 16.06
N GLY A 185 -2.31 -9.96 16.48
CA GLY A 185 -3.44 -10.30 17.35
C GLY A 185 -4.39 -11.33 16.72
N TRP A 186 -4.69 -11.18 15.43
CA TRP A 186 -5.50 -12.13 14.68
C TRP A 186 -4.85 -13.51 14.56
N ALA A 187 -3.54 -13.57 14.31
CA ALA A 187 -2.79 -14.82 14.31
C ALA A 187 -2.84 -15.51 15.70
N TYR A 188 -2.71 -14.75 16.78
CA TYR A 188 -2.87 -15.27 18.14
C TYR A 188 -4.29 -15.80 18.41
N TYR A 189 -5.32 -15.08 17.99
CA TYR A 189 -6.70 -15.53 18.12
C TYR A 189 -6.92 -16.87 17.40
N LYS A 190 -6.42 -17.00 16.16
CA LYS A 190 -6.52 -18.25 15.39
C LYS A 190 -5.76 -19.42 16.03
N LEU A 191 -4.74 -19.15 16.84
CA LEU A 191 -4.02 -20.13 17.66
C LEU A 191 -4.73 -20.50 18.97
N GLY A 192 -5.87 -19.86 19.29
CA GLY A 192 -6.58 -20.04 20.56
C GLY A 192 -5.94 -19.29 21.74
N LEU A 193 -4.98 -18.41 21.48
CA LEU A 193 -4.28 -17.61 22.49
C LEU A 193 -4.96 -16.25 22.66
N THR A 194 -6.18 -16.29 23.23
CA THR A 194 -7.09 -15.13 23.29
C THR A 194 -6.54 -13.97 24.13
N GLY A 195 -5.75 -14.24 25.17
CA GLY A 195 -5.17 -13.20 26.03
C GLY A 195 -4.21 -12.28 25.26
N GLU A 196 -3.28 -12.88 24.53
CA GLU A 196 -2.34 -12.17 23.66
C GLU A 196 -3.08 -11.49 22.51
N ALA A 197 -4.07 -12.17 21.91
CA ALA A 197 -4.88 -11.59 20.84
C ALA A 197 -5.54 -10.27 21.27
N LYS A 198 -6.21 -10.27 22.43
CA LYS A 198 -6.86 -9.08 23.03
C LYS A 198 -5.86 -7.94 23.22
N MET A 199 -4.65 -8.22 23.71
CA MET A 199 -3.60 -7.21 23.91
C MET A 199 -3.22 -6.51 22.59
N TYR A 200 -2.94 -7.28 21.53
CA TYR A 200 -2.46 -6.73 20.26
C TYR A 200 -3.55 -6.02 19.45
N ILE A 201 -4.77 -6.54 19.44
CA ILE A 201 -5.92 -5.92 18.75
C ILE A 201 -6.38 -4.65 19.48
N LYS A 202 -6.36 -4.64 20.81
CA LYS A 202 -6.60 -3.40 21.58
C LYS A 202 -5.57 -2.33 21.24
N LYS A 203 -4.28 -2.66 21.21
CA LYS A 203 -3.22 -1.73 20.79
C LYS A 203 -3.47 -1.18 19.37
N ALA A 204 -3.89 -2.04 18.44
CA ALA A 204 -4.21 -1.63 17.08
C ALA A 204 -5.37 -0.62 17.04
N LYS A 205 -6.45 -0.90 17.77
CA LYS A 205 -7.62 -0.03 17.92
C LYS A 205 -7.28 1.33 18.55
N GLU A 206 -6.43 1.34 19.58
CA GLU A 206 -6.01 2.55 20.29
C GLU A 206 -5.16 3.50 19.43
N SER A 207 -4.64 3.05 18.28
CA SER A 207 -3.95 3.94 17.33
C SER A 207 -4.86 5.03 16.74
N GLY A 208 -6.18 4.85 16.80
CA GLY A 208 -7.17 5.77 16.24
C GLY A 208 -7.30 5.73 14.72
N ILE A 209 -6.56 4.85 14.04
CA ILE A 209 -6.70 4.63 12.60
C ILE A 209 -8.06 3.97 12.32
N LYS A 210 -8.87 4.61 11.49
CA LYS A 210 -10.14 4.03 11.02
C LYS A 210 -9.85 2.94 9.99
N ASN A 211 -10.00 1.68 10.39
CA ASN A 211 -9.81 0.53 9.51
C ASN A 211 -10.85 -0.54 9.84
N ALA A 212 -11.59 -1.01 8.83
CA ALA A 212 -12.72 -1.91 9.04
C ALA A 212 -12.30 -3.28 9.59
N GLU A 213 -11.15 -3.80 9.18
CA GLU A 213 -10.63 -5.08 9.67
C GLU A 213 -10.27 -5.00 11.17
N ILE A 214 -9.63 -3.91 11.62
CA ILE A 214 -9.33 -3.68 13.04
C ILE A 214 -10.62 -3.61 13.87
N GLU A 215 -11.65 -2.91 13.36
CA GLU A 215 -12.95 -2.84 14.03
C GLU A 215 -13.61 -4.22 14.14
N GLU A 216 -13.59 -5.00 13.07
CA GLU A 216 -14.15 -6.35 13.02
C GLU A 216 -13.44 -7.28 14.01
N HIS A 217 -12.10 -7.36 13.97
CA HIS A 217 -11.36 -8.22 14.88
C HIS A 217 -11.52 -7.79 16.34
N TYR A 218 -11.64 -6.49 16.60
CA TYR A 218 -11.94 -5.99 17.95
C TYR A 218 -13.32 -6.48 18.42
N ALA A 219 -14.36 -6.32 17.59
CA ALA A 219 -15.70 -6.80 17.93
C ALA A 219 -15.72 -8.32 18.20
N VAL A 220 -15.05 -9.12 17.35
CA VAL A 220 -14.92 -10.58 17.55
C VAL A 220 -14.35 -10.93 18.92
N LEU A 221 -13.35 -10.19 19.41
CA LEU A 221 -12.70 -10.53 20.68
C LEU A 221 -13.38 -9.96 21.92
N PHE A 222 -14.04 -8.82 21.81
CA PHE A 222 -14.52 -8.06 22.97
C PHE A 222 -16.05 -8.03 23.09
N ASP A 223 -16.79 -8.29 22.01
CA ASP A 223 -18.26 -8.36 22.05
C ASP A 223 -18.77 -9.80 22.33
N GLU A 224 -17.93 -10.83 22.16
CA GLU A 224 -18.23 -12.21 22.58
C GLU A 224 -18.32 -12.37 24.11
N ASP A 225 -17.85 -11.40 24.92
CA ASP A 225 -17.93 -11.42 26.38
C ASP A 225 -19.31 -10.96 26.94
N VAL A 226 -20.33 -10.73 26.10
CA VAL A 226 -21.66 -10.20 26.50
C VAL A 226 -22.80 -11.25 26.42
N GLN A 227 -22.50 -12.54 26.25
CA GLN A 227 -23.52 -13.62 26.33
C GLN A 227 -23.44 -14.45 27.60
#